data_AF-A0A838B5G3-F1
#
_entry.id   AF-A0A838B5G3-F1
#
_cell.length_a   1.000
_cell.length_b   1.000
_cell.length_c   1.000
_cell.angle_alpha   90.00
_cell.angle_beta   90.00
_cell.angle_gamma   90.00
#
_symmetry.space_group_name_H-M   'P 1'
#
loop_
_entity.id
_entity.type
_entity.pdbx_description
1 polymer ?
#
loop_
_entity_poly.entity_id
_entity_poly.type
_entity_poly.pdbx_seq_one_letter_code
_entity_poly.pdbx_strand_id
1 'polypeptide(L)'
;MRARDPFRNRGEQIDGSFELANEVYLLEAKWLNAPVSVGDLHTFHGKIEQKAAWARGLFISYSGFSEDGLGRGKRIVCMDGFDLGEAFRRQIPVSSVIEQKARRAAETGSCFVSVRNLYPE
;
A
#
# COMPACT_ATOMS: atom_id res chain seq x y z
N MET A 1 -3.93 -12.49 9.00
CA MET A 1 -3.97 -12.19 7.56
C MET A 1 -4.41 -13.45 6.84
N ARG A 2 -5.39 -13.36 5.94
CA ARG A 2 -5.75 -14.46 5.03
C ARG A 2 -5.43 -14.03 3.61
N ALA A 3 -4.45 -14.66 2.97
CA ALA A 3 -4.02 -14.32 1.63
C ALA A 3 -4.84 -15.09 0.59
N ARG A 4 -5.04 -14.48 -0.58
CA ARG A 4 -5.61 -15.12 -1.76
C ARG A 4 -4.65 -14.96 -2.93
N ASP A 5 -4.55 -16.00 -3.74
CA ASP A 5 -3.71 -16.01 -4.94
C ASP A 5 -4.07 -14.86 -5.90
N PRO A 6 -3.12 -14.43 -6.76
CA PRO A 6 -3.37 -13.43 -7.79
C PRO A 6 -4.61 -13.78 -8.61
N PHE A 7 -5.49 -12.80 -8.83
CA PHE A 7 -6.68 -12.98 -9.65
C PHE A 7 -6.67 -12.03 -10.84
N ARG A 8 -7.22 -12.49 -11.95
CA ARG A 8 -7.30 -11.73 -13.19
C ARG A 8 -8.76 -11.59 -13.59
N ASN A 9 -9.29 -10.37 -13.47
CA ASN A 9 -10.55 -10.01 -14.09
C ASN A 9 -10.26 -9.65 -15.57
N ARG A 10 -11.20 -9.88 -16.50
CA ARG A 10 -11.00 -9.53 -17.91
C ARG A 10 -10.62 -8.04 -18.03
N GLY A 11 -9.39 -7.76 -18.47
CA GLY A 11 -8.89 -6.40 -18.69
C GLY A 11 -8.15 -5.75 -17.51
N GLU A 12 -8.02 -6.42 -16.36
CA GLU A 12 -7.39 -5.85 -15.17
C GLU A 12 -6.47 -6.87 -14.47
N GLN A 13 -5.21 -6.49 -14.25
CA GLN A 13 -4.23 -7.27 -13.49
C GLN A 13 -3.92 -6.57 -12.17
N ILE A 14 -4.04 -7.31 -11.07
CA ILE A 14 -3.62 -6.92 -9.72
C ILE A 14 -2.74 -8.06 -9.21
N ASP A 15 -1.63 -7.74 -8.54
CA ASP A 15 -0.63 -8.74 -8.14
C ASP A 15 -1.16 -9.70 -7.08
N GLY A 16 -2.08 -9.25 -6.22
CA GLY A 16 -2.72 -10.13 -5.25
C GLY A 16 -3.79 -9.44 -4.42
N SER A 17 -4.35 -10.20 -3.47
CA SER A 17 -5.24 -9.62 -2.46
C SER A 17 -5.18 -10.40 -1.15
N PHE A 18 -5.56 -9.74 -0.07
CA PHE A 18 -5.64 -10.36 1.24
C PHE A 18 -6.67 -9.68 2.13
N GLU A 19 -7.13 -10.40 3.15
CA GLU A 19 -7.94 -9.86 4.22
C GLU A 19 -7.06 -9.52 5.43
N LEU A 20 -7.24 -8.29 5.93
CA LEU A 20 -6.61 -7.78 7.14
C LEU A 20 -7.61 -6.90 7.89
N ALA A 21 -7.81 -7.16 9.18
CA ALA A 21 -8.75 -6.40 10.03
C ALA A 21 -10.15 -6.25 9.40
N ASN A 22 -10.69 -7.32 8.82
CA ASN A 22 -12.00 -7.39 8.14
C ASN A 22 -12.14 -6.50 6.88
N GLU A 23 -11.02 -5.99 6.37
CA GLU A 23 -10.97 -5.20 5.14
C GLU A 23 -10.23 -6.00 4.06
N VAL A 24 -10.66 -5.84 2.81
CA VAL A 24 -9.99 -6.46 1.65
C VAL A 24 -8.96 -5.48 1.10
N TYR A 25 -7.71 -5.93 1.04
CA TYR A 25 -6.62 -5.20 0.42
C TYR A 25 -6.29 -5.80 -0.94
N LEU A 26 -6.23 -4.94 -1.95
CA LEU A 26 -5.67 -5.24 -3.26
C LEU A 26 -4.21 -4.82 -3.24
N LEU A 27 -3.33 -5.70 -3.67
CA LEU A 27 -1.88 -5.51 -3.61
C LEU A 27 -1.32 -5.26 -5.01
N GLU A 28 -0.54 -4.21 -5.14
CA GLU A 28 0.38 -3.99 -6.26
C GLU A 28 1.80 -3.80 -5.68
N ALA A 29 2.78 -4.49 -6.25
CA ALA A 29 4.16 -4.42 -5.83
C ALA A 29 5.09 -4.13 -7.02
N LYS A 30 5.91 -3.08 -6.90
CA LYS A 30 6.94 -2.73 -7.88
C LYS A 30 8.34 -2.88 -7.31
N TRP A 31 9.13 -3.74 -7.95
CA TRP A 31 10.53 -3.98 -7.61
C TRP A 31 11.47 -3.31 -8.62
N LEU A 32 11.38 -1.99 -8.72
CA LEU A 32 12.19 -1.17 -9.63
C LEU A 32 13.27 -0.43 -8.85
N ASN A 33 14.38 -0.11 -9.52
CA ASN A 33 15.45 0.71 -8.94
C ASN A 33 15.08 2.21 -8.88
N ALA A 34 14.17 2.66 -9.74
CA ALA A 34 13.67 4.04 -9.74
C ALA A 34 12.43 4.18 -8.84
N PRO A 35 12.22 5.34 -8.21
CA PRO A 35 10.99 5.63 -7.47
C PRO A 35 9.74 5.51 -8.35
N VAL A 36 8.64 5.08 -7.75
CA VAL A 36 7.34 4.95 -8.42
C VAL A 36 6.77 6.33 -8.73
N SER A 37 6.28 6.49 -9.96
CA SER A 37 5.71 7.73 -10.47
C SER A 37 4.26 7.96 -10.01
N VAL A 38 3.79 9.21 -10.14
CA VAL A 38 2.37 9.54 -9.95
C VAL A 38 1.44 8.78 -10.89
N GLY A 39 1.89 8.49 -12.12
CA GLY A 39 1.10 7.79 -13.14
C GLY A 39 0.81 6.34 -12.75
N ASP A 40 1.78 5.67 -12.13
CA ASP A 40 1.60 4.31 -11.60
C ASP A 40 0.57 4.28 -10.46
N LEU A 41 0.70 5.20 -9.51
CA LEU A 41 -0.27 5.33 -8.41
C LEU A 41 -1.66 5.75 -8.89
N HIS A 42 -1.76 6.56 -9.95
CA HIS A 42 -3.03 6.92 -10.57
C HIS A 42 -3.67 5.73 -11.28
N THR A 43 -2.89 4.95 -12.01
CA THR A 43 -3.35 3.71 -12.66
C THR A 43 -3.89 2.73 -11.62
N PHE A 44 -3.13 2.50 -10.55
CA PHE A 44 -3.59 1.63 -9.46
C PHE A 44 -4.85 2.18 -8.77
N HIS A 45 -4.92 3.49 -8.53
CA HIS A 45 -6.12 4.12 -8.00
C HIS A 45 -7.36 3.88 -8.87
N GLY A 46 -7.23 3.99 -10.19
CA GLY A 46 -8.32 3.68 -11.12
C GLY A 46 -8.83 2.23 -10.97
N LYS A 47 -7.93 1.28 -10.69
CA LYS A 47 -8.30 -0.12 -10.40
C LYS A 47 -9.10 -0.24 -9.09
N ILE A 48 -8.67 0.46 -8.03
CA ILE A 48 -9.36 0.48 -6.72
C ILE A 48 -10.77 1.09 -6.82
N GLU A 49 -10.95 2.14 -7.63
CA GLU A 49 -12.26 2.78 -7.84
C GLU A 49 -13.29 1.87 -8.53
N GLN A 50 -12.84 0.85 -9.25
CA GLN A 50 -13.71 -0.15 -9.88
C GLN A 50 -14.08 -1.31 -8.93
N LYS A 51 -13.71 -1.21 -7.66
CA LYS A 51 -13.90 -2.27 -6.64
C LYS A 51 -14.90 -1.79 -5.61
N ALA A 52 -15.38 -2.73 -4.81
CA ALA A 52 -16.32 -2.40 -3.74
C ALA A 52 -15.78 -1.29 -2.84
N ALA A 53 -16.66 -0.47 -2.29
CA ALA A 53 -16.29 0.71 -1.51
C ALA A 53 -15.37 0.37 -0.30
N TRP A 54 -15.54 -0.83 0.27
CA TRP A 54 -14.74 -1.37 1.37
C TRP A 54 -13.37 -1.92 0.96
N ALA A 55 -13.08 -2.07 -0.34
CA ALA A 55 -11.75 -2.48 -0.77
C ALA A 55 -10.74 -1.32 -0.61
N ARG A 56 -9.53 -1.66 -0.15
CA ARG A 56 -8.40 -0.75 -0.03
C ARG A 56 -7.26 -1.20 -0.93
N GLY A 57 -6.41 -0.29 -1.35
CA GLY A 57 -5.17 -0.58 -2.05
C GLY A 57 -3.98 -0.59 -1.10
N LEU A 58 -3.07 -1.54 -1.28
CA LEU A 58 -1.70 -1.50 -0.76
C LEU A 58 -0.75 -1.45 -1.96
N PHE A 59 0.02 -0.36 -2.05
CA PHE A 59 1.08 -0.22 -3.05
C PHE A 59 2.43 -0.35 -2.36
N ILE A 60 3.22 -1.34 -2.78
CA ILE A 60 4.59 -1.55 -2.29
C ILE A 60 5.59 -1.16 -3.38
N SER A 61 6.55 -0.29 -3.04
CA SER A 61 7.64 0.09 -3.95
C SER A 61 9.00 -0.17 -3.31
N TYR A 62 9.86 -0.95 -3.95
CA TYR A 62 11.22 -1.19 -3.41
C TYR A 62 12.01 0.12 -3.24
N SER A 63 12.06 0.95 -4.29
CA SER A 63 12.77 2.24 -4.29
C SER A 63 11.92 3.45 -3.87
N GLY A 64 10.78 3.22 -3.22
CA GLY A 64 9.91 4.30 -2.73
C GLY A 64 9.14 5.04 -3.83
N PHE A 65 8.75 6.28 -3.55
CA PHE A 65 7.82 7.08 -4.36
C PHE A 65 8.43 8.44 -4.67
N SER A 66 8.16 8.98 -5.87
CA SER A 66 8.52 10.37 -6.17
C SER A 66 7.74 11.34 -5.29
N GLU A 67 8.28 12.53 -5.01
CA GLU A 67 7.58 13.56 -4.22
C GLU A 67 6.21 13.90 -4.81
N ASP A 68 6.14 14.06 -6.14
CA ASP A 68 4.89 14.29 -6.88
C ASP A 68 3.96 13.06 -6.93
N GLY A 69 4.49 11.89 -6.56
CA GLY A 69 3.77 10.61 -6.61
C GLY A 69 2.77 10.46 -5.46
N LEU A 70 3.07 11.07 -4.31
CA LEU A 70 2.29 10.93 -3.09
C LEU A 70 1.02 11.79 -3.13
N GLY A 71 -0.08 11.16 -3.55
CA GLY A 71 -1.40 11.79 -3.56
C GLY A 71 -2.05 11.86 -2.16
N ARG A 72 -3.07 12.72 -2.05
CA ARG A 72 -3.95 12.80 -0.87
C ARG A 72 -5.31 12.14 -1.11
N GLY A 73 -5.93 11.64 -0.04
CA GLY A 73 -7.36 11.27 -0.01
C GLY A 73 -7.76 10.02 -0.79
N LYS A 74 -6.79 9.18 -1.16
CA LYS A 74 -7.03 7.93 -1.90
C LYS A 74 -7.21 6.76 -0.93
N ARG A 75 -8.02 5.75 -1.29
CA ARG A 75 -8.14 4.46 -0.58
C ARG A 75 -6.89 3.58 -0.72
N ILE A 76 -5.70 4.19 -0.78
CA ILE A 76 -4.41 3.55 -1.01
C ILE A 76 -3.49 3.83 0.18
N VAL A 77 -2.87 2.76 0.68
CA VAL A 77 -1.74 2.80 1.59
C VAL A 77 -0.46 2.51 0.81
N CYS A 78 0.57 3.31 1.03
CA CYS A 78 1.88 3.17 0.42
C CYS A 78 2.90 2.65 1.45
N MET A 79 3.75 1.73 0.99
CA MET A 79 4.84 1.16 1.76
C MET A 79 6.07 1.03 0.87
N ASP A 80 7.26 1.25 1.42
CA ASP A 80 8.51 1.12 0.66
C ASP A 80 9.45 0.02 1.20
N GLY A 81 10.58 -0.17 0.52
CA GLY A 81 11.61 -1.13 0.96
C GLY A 81 12.21 -0.81 2.33
N PHE A 82 12.28 0.48 2.71
CA PHE A 82 12.76 0.90 4.02
C PHE A 82 11.78 0.54 5.13
N ASP A 83 10.47 0.68 4.88
CA ASP A 83 9.42 0.26 5.80
C ASP A 83 9.52 -1.24 6.09
N LEU A 84 9.68 -2.06 5.05
CA LEU A 84 9.86 -3.51 5.20
C LEU A 84 11.14 -3.83 5.98
N GLY A 85 12.27 -3.20 5.63
CA GLY A 85 13.54 -3.39 6.32
C GLY A 85 13.47 -3.01 7.80
N GLU A 86 12.87 -1.88 8.13
CA GLU A 86 12.68 -1.44 9.52
C GLU A 86 11.72 -2.34 10.30
N ALA A 87 10.61 -2.76 9.69
CA ALA A 87 9.67 -3.67 10.31
C ALA A 87 10.35 -5.00 10.67
N PHE A 88 11.12 -5.57 9.74
CA PHE A 88 11.86 -6.81 9.99
C PHE A 88 12.96 -6.64 11.04
N ARG A 89 13.76 -5.56 10.95
CA ARG A 89 14.81 -5.26 11.92
C ARG A 89 14.27 -5.13 13.34
N ARG A 90 13.12 -4.48 13.50
CA ARG A 90 12.49 -4.22 14.81
C ARG A 90 11.49 -5.31 15.22
N GLN A 91 11.34 -6.37 14.42
CA GLN A 91 10.36 -7.44 14.63
C GLN A 91 8.92 -6.92 14.78
N ILE A 92 8.58 -5.82 14.08
CA ILE A 92 7.22 -5.30 14.02
C ILE A 92 6.46 -6.12 12.97
N PRO A 93 5.31 -6.73 13.31
CA PRO A 93 4.51 -7.45 12.33
C PRO A 93 4.10 -6.54 11.17
N VAL A 94 4.30 -7.00 9.93
CA VAL A 94 3.92 -6.24 8.73
C VAL A 94 2.42 -5.90 8.71
N SER A 95 1.59 -6.79 9.26
CA SER A 95 0.16 -6.50 9.47
C SER A 95 -0.08 -5.26 10.33
N SER A 96 0.66 -5.10 11.43
CA SER A 96 0.57 -3.93 12.31
C SER A 96 1.05 -2.67 11.61
N VAL A 97 2.09 -2.76 10.78
CA VAL A 97 2.53 -1.63 9.94
C VAL A 97 1.44 -1.19 8.98
N ILE A 98 0.80 -2.14 8.27
CA ILE A 98 -0.28 -1.84 7.33
C ILE A 98 -1.50 -1.23 8.05
N GLU A 99 -1.89 -1.78 9.20
CA GLU A 99 -3.00 -1.27 10.01
C GLU A 99 -2.77 0.18 10.46
N GLN A 100 -1.58 0.46 11.01
CA GLN A 100 -1.24 1.81 11.48
C GLN A 100 -1.11 2.80 10.32
N LYS A 101 -0.54 2.39 9.18
CA LYS A 101 -0.51 3.23 7.98
C LYS A 101 -1.92 3.50 7.44
N ALA A 102 -2.79 2.50 7.44
CA ALA A 102 -4.19 2.66 7.01
C ALA A 102 -4.95 3.62 7.93
N ARG A 103 -4.75 3.52 9.25
CA ARG A 103 -5.31 4.47 10.22
C ARG A 103 -4.81 5.89 9.96
N ARG A 104 -3.50 6.08 9.79
CA ARG A 104 -2.91 7.39 9.49
C ARG A 104 -3.43 7.98 8.18
N ALA A 105 -3.58 7.15 7.15
CA ALA A 105 -4.14 7.55 5.87
C ALA A 105 -5.60 8.00 6.01
N ALA A 106 -6.42 7.30 6.80
CA ALA A 106 -7.79 7.70 7.08
C ALA A 106 -7.87 9.02 7.87
N GLU A 107 -6.99 9.21 8.85
CA GLU A 107 -6.98 10.39 9.73
C GLU A 107 -6.48 11.66 9.03
N THR A 108 -5.56 11.55 8.06
CA THR A 108 -4.89 12.75 7.49
C THR A 108 -4.95 12.83 5.97
N GLY A 109 -5.47 11.80 5.30
CA GLY A 109 -5.45 11.67 3.85
C GLY A 109 -4.06 11.43 3.24
N SER A 110 -3.00 11.17 4.03
CA SER A 110 -1.66 10.90 3.47
C SER A 110 -1.52 9.42 3.18
N CYS A 111 -1.26 9.04 1.92
CA CYS A 111 -1.09 7.63 1.56
C CYS A 111 0.23 7.03 2.10
N PHE A 112 1.22 7.86 2.44
CA PHE A 112 2.52 7.42 2.94
C PHE A 112 2.89 8.08 4.27
N VAL A 113 3.52 7.29 5.12
CA VAL A 113 4.22 7.68 6.35
C VAL A 113 5.27 6.60 6.60
N SER A 114 6.52 6.96 6.90
CA SER A 114 7.57 5.96 7.15
C SER A 114 7.31 5.20 8.45
N VAL A 115 7.76 3.94 8.52
CA VAL A 115 7.72 3.13 9.76
C VAL A 115 8.45 3.82 10.91
N ARG A 116 9.54 4.54 10.64
CA ARG A 116 10.27 5.32 11.66
C ARG A 116 9.41 6.41 12.29
N ASN A 117 8.62 7.12 11.50
CA ASN A 117 7.72 8.16 12.01
C ASN A 117 6.48 7.56 12.68
N LEU A 118 6.06 6.37 12.24
CA LEU A 118 4.88 5.68 12.76
C LEU A 118 5.16 4.99 14.10
N TYR A 119 6.40 4.56 14.30
CA TYR A 119 6.90 3.91 15.51
C TYR A 119 8.16 4.65 15.97
N PRO A 120 8.04 5.83 16.61
CA PRO A 120 9.19 6.54 17.16
C PRO A 120 9.93 5.67 18.19
N GLU A 121 11.23 5.94 18.39
CA GLU A 121 12.07 5.29 19.41
C GLU A 121 11.81 5.87 20.81
#